data_AF-A0A849BLM3-F1
#
_entry.id   AF-A0A849BLM3-F1
#
_cell.length_a   1.000
_cell.length_b   1.000
_cell.length_c   1.000
_cell.angle_alpha   90.00
_cell.angle_beta   90.00
_cell.angle_gamma   90.00
#
_symmetry.space_group_name_H-M   'P 1'
#
loop_
_entity.id
_entity.type
_entity.pdbx_description
1 polymer ?
#
loop_
_entity_poly.entity_id
_entity_poly.type
_entity_poly.pdbx_seq_one_letter_code
_entity_poly.pdbx_strand_id
1 'polypeptide(L)'
;MRGVPTNDGRSEDLLRQVSERAQAFGRRMAAAPQGAGAPGRVVERDDGLDRPDPVVARYLHREGVVEVFTDAVALCEDLVELLGWRAWFPTGSVRAAAVAHERAHHLVAERHAAELRGAVGVPALRLGRWVRWAHVAGAEELAAHAFAQQALGLGRSPLLVTAAATTCLEAALAPPSRTDVVKEF
;
A
#
# COMPACT_ATOMS: atom_id res chain seq x y z
N MET A 1 -18.54 5.86 1.21
CA MET A 1 -18.14 6.01 -0.22
C MET A 1 -19.04 5.14 -1.08
N ARG A 2 -19.98 5.70 -1.85
CA ARG A 2 -20.73 4.98 -2.89
C ARG A 2 -20.41 5.65 -4.22
N GLY A 3 -19.99 4.87 -5.22
CA GLY A 3 -19.82 5.37 -6.59
C GLY A 3 -18.41 5.29 -7.18
N VAL A 4 -17.44 4.65 -6.53
CA VAL A 4 -16.22 4.24 -7.23
C VAL A 4 -16.56 2.96 -8.01
N PRO A 5 -16.50 2.94 -9.35
CA PRO A 5 -16.67 1.71 -10.10
C PRO A 5 -15.60 0.73 -9.62
N THR A 6 -16.04 -0.36 -9.00
CA THR A 6 -15.17 -1.44 -8.55
C THR A 6 -14.62 -2.18 -9.77
N ASN A 7 -13.51 -2.90 -9.58
CA ASN A 7 -12.86 -3.64 -10.66
C ASN A 7 -13.68 -4.86 -11.16
N ASP A 8 -14.87 -5.10 -10.59
CA ASP A 8 -15.68 -6.32 -10.69
C ASP A 8 -16.21 -6.67 -12.10
N GLY A 9 -15.93 -5.84 -13.10
CA GLY A 9 -16.24 -6.11 -14.51
C GLY A 9 -15.06 -6.00 -15.47
N ARG A 10 -13.83 -5.85 -14.97
CA ARG A 10 -12.63 -5.69 -15.81
C ARG A 10 -12.00 -7.04 -16.09
N SER A 11 -11.49 -7.22 -17.31
CA SER A 11 -10.72 -8.42 -17.66
C SER A 11 -9.43 -8.49 -16.84
N GLU A 12 -8.98 -9.70 -16.55
CA GLU A 12 -7.71 -9.93 -15.84
C GLU A 12 -6.52 -9.27 -16.54
N ASP A 13 -6.49 -9.31 -17.88
CA ASP A 13 -5.46 -8.64 -18.67
C ASP A 13 -5.44 -7.13 -18.47
N LEU A 14 -6.61 -6.49 -18.36
CA LEU A 14 -6.69 -5.07 -18.08
C LEU A 14 -6.18 -4.78 -16.67
N LEU A 15 -6.57 -5.58 -15.68
CA LEU A 15 -6.12 -5.41 -14.29
C LEU A 15 -4.61 -5.60 -14.17
N ARG A 16 -4.05 -6.59 -14.86
CA ARG A 16 -2.61 -6.82 -14.94
C ARG A 16 -1.89 -5.62 -15.55
N GLN A 17 -2.36 -5.11 -16.69
CA GLN A 17 -1.77 -3.92 -17.33
C GLN A 17 -1.85 -2.68 -16.44
N VAL A 18 -2.99 -2.46 -15.77
CA VAL A 18 -3.16 -1.37 -14.80
C VAL A 18 -2.13 -1.50 -13.67
N SER A 19 -1.99 -2.71 -13.12
CA SER A 19 -1.05 -2.99 -12.04
C SER A 19 0.40 -2.75 -12.46
N GLU A 20 0.81 -3.29 -13.60
CA GLU A 20 2.16 -3.11 -14.16
C GLU A 20 2.48 -1.62 -14.36
N ARG A 21 1.53 -0.85 -14.91
CA ARG A 21 1.70 0.60 -15.17
C ARG A 21 1.74 1.42 -13.89
N ALA A 22 0.88 1.14 -12.92
CA ALA A 22 0.87 1.80 -11.62
C ALA A 22 2.20 1.56 -10.88
N GLN A 23 2.67 0.31 -10.84
CA GLN A 23 3.95 -0.02 -10.21
C GLN A 23 5.13 0.63 -10.95
N ALA A 24 5.12 0.62 -12.30
CA ALA A 24 6.15 1.28 -13.08
C ALA A 24 6.18 2.80 -12.83
N PHE A 25 5.00 3.42 -12.65
CA PHE A 25 4.90 4.80 -12.23
C PHE A 25 5.56 5.03 -10.86
N GLY A 26 5.22 4.23 -9.85
CA GLY A 26 5.83 4.31 -8.52
C GLY A 26 7.35 4.19 -8.53
N ARG A 27 7.91 3.25 -9.29
CA ARG A 27 9.36 3.08 -9.45
C ARG A 27 10.02 4.30 -10.10
N ARG A 28 9.43 4.85 -11.16
CA ARG A 28 9.95 6.07 -11.80
C ARG A 28 9.92 7.26 -10.86
N MET A 29 8.83 7.39 -10.08
CA MET A 29 8.71 8.43 -9.07
C MET A 29 9.83 8.30 -8.03
N ALA A 30 10.16 7.10 -7.56
CA ALA A 30 11.26 6.88 -6.61
C ALA A 30 12.65 7.21 -7.20
N ALA A 31 12.86 6.95 -8.48
CA ALA A 31 14.13 7.23 -9.17
C ALA A 31 14.31 8.72 -9.53
N ALA A 32 13.24 9.50 -9.57
CA ALA A 32 13.31 10.93 -9.88
C ALA A 32 13.99 11.71 -8.74
N PRO A 33 14.80 12.75 -9.05
CA PRO A 33 15.35 13.64 -8.04
C PRO A 33 14.22 14.25 -7.22
N GLN A 34 14.13 13.86 -5.96
CA GLN A 34 13.18 14.49 -5.04
C GLN A 34 13.76 15.86 -4.70
N GLY A 35 13.14 16.93 -5.19
CA GLY A 35 13.35 18.26 -4.61
C GLY A 35 13.17 18.19 -3.09
N ALA A 36 13.81 19.09 -2.33
CA ALA A 36 13.98 19.05 -0.88
C ALA A 36 12.68 19.19 -0.05
N GLY A 37 11.57 18.58 -0.47
CA GLY A 37 10.42 18.30 0.38
C GLY A 37 10.79 17.17 1.32
N ALA A 38 11.15 17.54 2.56
CA ALA A 38 11.35 16.59 3.64
C ALA A 38 10.09 15.73 3.81
N PRO A 39 10.23 14.43 4.15
CA PRO A 39 9.08 13.68 4.65
C PRO A 39 8.47 14.46 5.81
N GLY A 40 7.13 14.55 5.82
CA GLY A 40 6.40 15.12 6.95
C GLY A 40 6.87 14.50 8.27
N ARG A 41 6.73 15.24 9.38
CA ARG A 41 7.19 14.81 10.70
C ARG A 41 6.66 13.40 11.01
N VAL A 42 7.53 12.47 11.41
CA VAL A 42 7.13 11.11 11.78
C VAL A 42 6.81 11.06 13.28
N VAL A 43 5.67 10.50 13.64
CA VAL A 43 5.21 10.30 15.03
C VAL A 43 4.88 8.83 15.24
N GLU A 44 5.24 8.29 16.38
CA GLU A 44 4.98 6.88 16.72
C GLU A 44 3.77 6.75 17.66
N ARG A 45 2.99 5.69 17.43
CA ARG A 45 1.79 5.27 18.16
C ARG A 45 1.84 3.76 18.34
N ASP A 46 1.08 3.19 19.26
CA ASP A 46 1.10 1.76 19.60
C ASP A 46 -0.30 1.11 19.57
N ASP A 47 -1.29 1.80 19.00
CA ASP A 47 -2.69 1.40 18.91
C ASP A 47 -3.11 1.10 17.47
N GLY A 48 -2.19 0.66 16.60
CA GLY A 48 -2.45 0.42 15.18
C GLY A 48 -3.32 -0.79 14.89
N LEU A 49 -3.20 -1.83 15.71
CA LEU A 49 -3.92 -3.10 15.60
C LEU A 49 -5.32 -3.03 16.24
N ASP A 50 -5.50 -2.20 17.25
CA ASP A 50 -6.79 -2.03 17.97
C ASP A 50 -7.82 -1.19 17.18
N ARG A 51 -7.45 -0.72 15.98
CA ARG A 51 -8.29 0.11 15.14
C ARG A 51 -9.30 -0.74 14.38
N PRO A 52 -10.46 -0.17 14.00
CA PRO A 52 -11.43 -0.87 13.14
C PRO A 52 -10.81 -1.34 11.81
N ASP A 53 -9.88 -0.54 11.27
CA ASP A 53 -9.08 -0.85 10.09
C ASP A 53 -7.59 -0.83 10.51
N PRO A 54 -6.98 -1.98 10.85
CA PRO A 54 -5.59 -2.05 11.27
C PRO A 54 -4.65 -1.46 10.22
N VAL A 55 -3.67 -0.68 10.67
CA VAL A 55 -2.80 0.07 9.77
C VAL A 55 -1.38 0.20 10.32
N VAL A 56 -0.37 0.07 9.45
CA VAL A 56 1.05 0.19 9.82
C VAL A 56 1.50 1.64 9.91
N ALA A 57 1.03 2.48 8.98
CA ALA A 57 1.26 3.92 9.01
C ALA A 57 0.13 4.66 8.30
N ARG A 58 -0.07 5.94 8.63
CA ARG A 58 -1.01 6.81 7.93
C ARG A 58 -0.50 8.23 7.82
N TYR A 59 -0.81 8.90 6.73
CA TYR A 59 -0.53 10.31 6.56
C TYR A 59 -1.68 11.21 7.03
N LEU A 60 -1.36 12.10 7.96
CA LEU A 60 -2.25 13.16 8.43
C LEU A 60 -2.02 14.42 7.59
N HIS A 61 -2.83 14.57 6.54
CA HIS A 61 -2.66 15.62 5.53
C HIS A 61 -2.67 17.05 6.10
N ARG A 62 -3.50 17.34 7.10
CA ARG A 62 -3.61 18.71 7.66
C ARG A 62 -2.39 19.08 8.49
N GLU A 63 -1.81 18.10 9.17
CA GLU A 63 -0.71 18.25 10.10
C GLU A 63 0.65 18.06 9.43
N GLY A 64 0.68 17.48 8.22
CA GLY A 64 1.92 17.11 7.54
C GLY A 64 2.71 16.06 8.32
N VAL A 65 2.00 15.10 8.93
CA VAL A 65 2.58 14.10 9.84
C VAL A 65 2.35 12.70 9.29
N VAL A 66 3.37 11.84 9.38
CA VAL A 66 3.22 10.40 9.21
C VAL A 66 3.12 9.78 10.60
N GLU A 67 1.98 9.19 10.94
CA GLU A 67 1.88 8.34 12.12
C GLU A 67 2.31 6.92 11.75
N VAL A 68 3.22 6.34 12.53
CA VAL A 68 3.67 4.95 12.42
C VAL A 68 3.22 4.20 13.66
N PHE A 69 2.55 3.07 13.46
CA PHE A 69 2.03 2.25 14.55
C PHE A 69 2.99 1.10 14.86
N THR A 70 3.66 1.17 16.01
CA THR A 70 4.78 0.32 16.39
C THR A 70 4.36 -1.12 16.67
N ASP A 71 3.15 -1.34 17.17
CA ASP A 71 2.51 -2.63 17.36
C ASP A 71 2.27 -3.34 16.02
N ALA A 72 1.72 -2.63 15.03
CA ALA A 72 1.53 -3.16 13.68
C ALA A 72 2.86 -3.38 12.95
N VAL A 73 3.86 -2.52 13.16
CA VAL A 73 5.23 -2.75 12.66
C VAL A 73 5.84 -4.00 13.28
N ALA A 74 5.70 -4.20 14.59
CA ALA A 74 6.23 -5.38 15.29
C ALA A 74 5.61 -6.67 14.74
N LEU A 75 4.28 -6.72 14.59
CA LEU A 75 3.59 -7.85 13.97
C LEU A 75 4.16 -8.17 12.57
N CYS A 76 4.38 -7.14 11.75
CA CYS A 76 4.93 -7.32 10.41
C CYS A 76 6.39 -7.80 10.42
N GLU A 77 7.22 -7.30 11.34
CA GLU A 77 8.61 -7.74 11.50
C GLU A 77 8.67 -9.21 11.98
N ASP A 78 7.76 -9.62 12.88
CA ASP A 78 7.62 -11.00 13.33
C ASP A 78 7.17 -11.93 12.19
N LEU A 79 6.23 -11.47 11.35
CA LEU A 79 5.81 -12.21 10.16
C LEU A 79 6.94 -12.38 9.14
N VAL A 80 7.73 -11.33 8.91
CA VAL A 80 8.92 -11.39 8.04
C VAL A 80 9.91 -12.44 8.55
N GLU A 81 10.09 -12.53 9.86
CA GLU A 81 10.95 -13.54 10.49
C GLU A 81 10.39 -14.95 10.34
N LEU A 82 9.12 -15.14 10.75
CA LEU A 82 8.42 -16.42 10.71
C LEU A 82 8.39 -17.01 9.30
N LEU A 83 8.22 -16.18 8.28
CA LEU A 83 8.14 -16.59 6.87
C LEU A 83 9.52 -16.69 6.19
N GLY A 84 10.62 -16.39 6.90
CA GLY A 84 11.97 -16.48 6.37
C GLY A 84 12.32 -15.42 5.33
N TRP A 85 11.66 -14.25 5.38
CA TRP A 85 11.78 -13.20 4.35
C TRP A 85 12.86 -12.14 4.64
N ARG A 86 13.73 -12.37 5.64
CA ARG A 86 14.79 -11.41 6.03
C ARG A 86 15.74 -11.02 4.89
N ALA A 87 15.96 -11.89 3.92
CA ALA A 87 16.75 -11.60 2.73
C ALA A 87 16.09 -10.56 1.80
N TRP A 88 14.76 -10.40 1.85
CA TRP A 88 14.01 -9.42 1.08
C TRP A 88 13.65 -8.18 1.88
N PHE A 89 13.44 -8.35 3.19
CA PHE A 89 13.07 -7.32 4.15
C PHE A 89 14.01 -7.37 5.38
N PRO A 90 15.15 -6.67 5.34
CA PRO A 90 16.05 -6.56 6.49
C PRO A 90 15.34 -5.94 7.71
N THR A 91 15.85 -6.19 8.92
CA THR A 91 15.29 -5.62 10.15
C THR A 91 15.14 -4.10 10.06
N GLY A 92 13.96 -3.59 10.43
CA GLY A 92 13.63 -2.16 10.39
C GLY A 92 13.16 -1.67 9.01
N SER A 93 13.24 -2.52 7.97
CA SER A 93 12.77 -2.17 6.64
C SER A 93 11.25 -2.04 6.56
N VAL A 94 10.49 -2.71 7.45
CA VAL A 94 9.03 -2.57 7.50
C VAL A 94 8.64 -1.13 7.84
N ARG A 95 9.22 -0.59 8.92
CA ARG A 95 9.01 0.81 9.33
C ARG A 95 9.42 1.78 8.23
N ALA A 96 10.61 1.57 7.65
CA ALA A 96 11.11 2.43 6.58
C ALA A 96 10.18 2.38 5.35
N ALA A 97 9.68 1.20 4.99
CA ALA A 97 8.76 1.00 3.87
C ALA A 97 7.41 1.67 4.12
N ALA A 98 6.87 1.59 5.33
CA ALA A 98 5.63 2.28 5.70
C ALA A 98 5.77 3.80 5.55
N VAL A 99 6.86 4.40 6.05
CA VAL A 99 7.11 5.84 5.87
C VAL A 99 7.29 6.21 4.40
N ALA A 100 8.01 5.39 3.62
CA ALA A 100 8.20 5.63 2.20
C ALA A 100 6.88 5.49 1.40
N HIS A 101 6.00 4.58 1.81
CA HIS A 101 4.67 4.39 1.24
C HIS A 101 3.79 5.63 1.49
N GLU A 102 3.70 6.11 2.73
CA GLU A 102 2.95 7.35 3.04
C GLU A 102 3.50 8.57 2.30
N ARG A 103 4.83 8.65 2.17
CA ARG A 103 5.45 9.69 1.34
C ARG A 103 4.97 9.60 -0.11
N ALA A 104 4.91 8.40 -0.68
CA ALA A 104 4.45 8.23 -2.05
C ALA A 104 3.00 8.73 -2.24
N HIS A 105 2.11 8.40 -1.31
CA HIS A 105 0.74 8.91 -1.30
C HIS A 105 0.69 10.44 -1.27
N HIS A 106 1.49 11.07 -0.41
CA HIS A 106 1.59 12.51 -0.37
C HIS A 106 2.05 13.10 -1.72
N LEU A 107 3.08 12.51 -2.36
CA LEU A 107 3.55 12.97 -3.68
C LEU A 107 2.48 12.82 -4.77
N VAL A 108 1.72 11.74 -4.73
CA VAL A 108 0.62 11.52 -5.67
C VAL A 108 -0.48 12.55 -5.45
N ALA A 109 -0.90 12.76 -4.20
CA ALA A 109 -1.96 13.70 -3.86
C ALA A 109 -1.62 15.15 -4.25
N GLU A 110 -0.41 15.61 -3.96
CA GLU A 110 -0.01 17.01 -4.17
C GLU A 110 0.27 17.35 -5.65
N ARG A 111 0.95 16.45 -6.37
CA ARG A 111 1.58 16.84 -7.65
C ARG A 111 1.40 15.83 -8.77
N HIS A 112 1.24 14.54 -8.48
CA HIS A 112 1.29 13.51 -9.52
C HIS A 112 -0.04 12.79 -9.82
N ALA A 113 -1.16 13.21 -9.21
CA ALA A 113 -2.44 12.53 -9.40
C ALA A 113 -2.87 12.44 -10.88
N ALA A 114 -2.67 13.51 -11.65
CA ALA A 114 -2.98 13.52 -13.08
C ALA A 114 -2.02 12.65 -13.90
N GLU A 115 -0.75 12.64 -13.55
CA GLU A 115 0.28 11.83 -14.22
C GLU A 115 0.05 10.35 -13.99
N LEU A 116 -0.31 9.94 -12.77
CA LEU A 116 -0.65 8.56 -12.46
C LEU A 116 -1.85 8.08 -13.30
N ARG A 117 -2.93 8.87 -13.36
CA ARG A 117 -4.11 8.54 -14.19
C ARG A 117 -3.73 8.39 -15.66
N GLY A 118 -2.88 9.29 -16.17
CA GLY A 118 -2.35 9.20 -17.53
C GLY A 118 -1.47 7.98 -17.76
N ALA A 119 -0.61 7.63 -16.79
CA ALA A 119 0.29 6.48 -16.86
C ALA A 119 -0.46 5.14 -16.82
N VAL A 120 -1.50 5.03 -16.00
CA VAL A 120 -2.39 3.87 -15.96
C VAL A 120 -3.15 3.75 -17.29
N GLY A 121 -3.63 4.88 -17.83
CA GLY A 121 -4.10 4.96 -19.21
C GLY A 121 -5.49 4.36 -19.45
N VAL A 122 -6.34 4.32 -18.43
CA VAL A 122 -7.75 3.91 -18.57
C VAL A 122 -8.58 5.16 -18.91
N PRO A 123 -9.16 5.28 -20.12
CA PRO A 123 -9.94 6.45 -20.48
C PRO A 123 -11.30 6.45 -19.75
N ALA A 124 -11.67 7.57 -19.14
CA ALA A 124 -13.02 7.83 -18.64
C ALA A 124 -13.93 8.41 -19.73
N LEU A 125 -13.38 9.29 -20.58
CA LEU A 125 -14.10 9.92 -21.68
C LEU A 125 -13.15 10.20 -22.84
N ARG A 126 -13.62 9.99 -24.07
CA ARG A 126 -12.93 10.41 -25.30
C ARG A 126 -13.86 11.29 -26.13
N LEU A 127 -13.38 12.48 -26.51
CA LEU A 127 -14.04 13.40 -27.42
C LEU A 127 -13.05 13.79 -28.53
N GLY A 128 -13.08 13.06 -29.64
CA GLY A 128 -12.07 13.20 -30.70
C GLY A 128 -10.66 12.90 -30.16
N ARG A 129 -9.74 13.87 -30.30
CA ARG A 129 -8.36 13.77 -29.78
C ARG A 129 -8.25 13.97 -28.25
N TRP A 130 -9.30 14.45 -27.61
CA TRP A 130 -9.28 14.76 -26.18
C TRP A 130 -9.62 13.53 -25.36
N VAL A 131 -8.75 13.20 -24.40
CA VAL A 131 -8.95 12.07 -23.48
C VAL A 131 -8.96 12.58 -22.06
N ARG A 132 -9.98 12.20 -21.30
CA ARG A 132 -9.98 12.30 -19.83
C ARG A 132 -9.72 10.92 -19.26
N TRP A 133 -8.74 10.84 -18.36
CA TRP A 133 -8.30 9.59 -17.73
C TRP A 133 -9.07 9.31 -16.45
N ALA A 134 -9.45 8.06 -16.25
CA ALA A 134 -10.16 7.59 -15.08
C ALA A 134 -9.23 7.49 -13.86
N HIS A 135 -9.81 7.66 -12.68
CA HIS A 135 -9.22 7.12 -11.46
C HIS A 135 -9.48 5.61 -11.43
N VAL A 136 -8.46 4.84 -11.05
CA VAL A 136 -8.57 3.38 -10.92
C VAL A 136 -8.27 3.02 -9.47
N ALA A 137 -9.27 2.44 -8.80
CA ALA A 137 -9.14 1.97 -7.43
C ALA A 137 -7.94 1.03 -7.29
N GLY A 138 -7.10 1.27 -6.27
CA GLY A 138 -5.90 0.49 -5.98
C GLY A 138 -4.65 0.88 -6.79
N ALA A 139 -4.76 1.72 -7.83
CA ALA A 139 -3.58 2.13 -8.58
C ALA A 139 -2.60 2.98 -7.74
N GLU A 140 -3.12 3.80 -6.82
CA GLU A 140 -2.33 4.61 -5.90
C GLU A 140 -1.56 3.72 -4.92
N GLU A 141 -2.21 2.72 -4.31
CA GLU A 141 -1.56 1.74 -3.44
C GLU A 141 -0.44 0.96 -4.14
N LEU A 142 -0.69 0.48 -5.36
CA LEU A 142 0.31 -0.23 -6.16
C LEU A 142 1.52 0.66 -6.50
N ALA A 143 1.27 1.94 -6.80
CA ALA A 143 2.34 2.91 -7.01
C ALA A 143 3.12 3.19 -5.71
N ALA A 144 2.44 3.32 -4.58
CA ALA A 144 3.06 3.60 -3.28
C ALA A 144 3.95 2.44 -2.79
N HIS A 145 3.50 1.19 -2.91
CA HIS A 145 4.34 0.03 -2.60
C HIS A 145 5.54 -0.10 -3.54
N ALA A 146 5.34 0.12 -4.84
CA ALA A 146 6.44 0.07 -5.80
C ALA A 146 7.45 1.21 -5.60
N PHE A 147 6.98 2.38 -5.18
CA PHE A 147 7.84 3.49 -4.76
C PHE A 147 8.68 3.08 -3.55
N ALA A 148 8.04 2.56 -2.49
CA ALA A 148 8.73 2.15 -1.26
C ALA A 148 9.78 1.04 -1.53
N GLN A 149 9.41 0.05 -2.33
CA GLN A 149 10.34 -1.01 -2.77
C GLN A 149 11.58 -0.42 -3.45
N GLN A 150 11.38 0.45 -4.44
CA GLN A 150 12.47 1.04 -5.22
C GLN A 150 13.32 2.00 -4.39
N ALA A 151 12.71 2.83 -3.56
CA ALA A 151 13.38 3.83 -2.75
C ALA A 151 14.30 3.20 -1.68
N LEU A 152 13.95 2.01 -1.20
CA LEU A 152 14.67 1.31 -0.13
C LEU A 152 15.49 0.12 -0.66
N GLY A 153 15.42 -0.20 -1.95
CA GLY A 153 16.15 -1.32 -2.54
C GLY A 153 15.68 -2.70 -2.04
N LEU A 154 14.40 -2.86 -1.73
CA LEU A 154 13.86 -4.10 -1.17
C LEU A 154 13.76 -5.21 -2.23
N GLY A 155 14.05 -6.45 -1.84
CA GLY A 155 14.03 -7.60 -2.73
C GLY A 155 12.63 -7.98 -3.25
N ARG A 156 11.59 -7.61 -2.49
CA ARG A 156 10.18 -7.79 -2.85
C ARG A 156 9.37 -6.54 -2.49
N SER A 157 8.19 -6.43 -3.08
CA SER A 157 7.26 -5.34 -2.77
C SER A 157 6.74 -5.45 -1.33
N PRO A 158 6.71 -4.36 -0.54
CA PRO A 158 6.09 -4.35 0.79
C PRO A 158 4.62 -4.80 0.80
N LEU A 159 3.93 -4.76 -0.35
CA LEU A 159 2.59 -5.31 -0.50
C LEU A 159 2.52 -6.79 -0.09
N LEU A 160 3.60 -7.55 -0.24
CA LEU A 160 3.68 -8.95 0.21
C LEU A 160 3.54 -9.06 1.74
N VAL A 161 4.17 -8.15 2.49
CA VAL A 161 4.06 -8.09 3.95
C VAL A 161 2.66 -7.64 4.35
N THR A 162 2.11 -6.63 3.68
CA THR A 162 0.72 -6.20 3.90
C THR A 162 -0.27 -7.34 3.69
N ALA A 163 -0.14 -8.10 2.60
CA ALA A 163 -1.00 -9.26 2.33
C ALA A 163 -0.88 -10.34 3.43
N ALA A 164 0.34 -10.66 3.86
CA ALA A 164 0.56 -11.62 4.95
C ALA A 164 -0.05 -11.15 6.27
N ALA A 165 0.11 -9.88 6.62
CA ALA A 165 -0.47 -9.29 7.83
C ALA A 165 -2.00 -9.32 7.78
N THR A 166 -2.61 -8.96 6.64
CA THR A 166 -4.07 -9.07 6.45
C THR A 166 -4.54 -10.50 6.65
N THR A 167 -3.91 -11.49 6.03
CA THR A 167 -4.27 -12.91 6.22
C THR A 167 -4.11 -13.35 7.68
N CYS A 168 -3.06 -12.91 8.36
CA CYS A 168 -2.84 -13.21 9.78
C CYS A 168 -3.95 -12.64 10.67
N LEU A 169 -4.34 -11.38 10.45
CA LEU A 169 -5.39 -10.70 11.20
C LEU A 169 -6.78 -11.31 10.91
N GLU A 170 -7.08 -11.63 9.65
CA GLU A 170 -8.31 -12.31 9.26
C GLU A 170 -8.44 -13.68 9.94
N ALA A 171 -7.34 -14.44 10.02
CA ALA A 171 -7.32 -15.72 10.71
C ALA A 171 -7.53 -15.57 12.23
N ALA A 172 -7.01 -14.51 12.84
CA ALA A 172 -7.20 -14.23 14.27
C ALA A 172 -8.65 -13.80 14.61
N LEU A 173 -9.33 -13.14 13.66
CA LEU A 173 -10.71 -12.69 13.81
C LEU A 173 -11.75 -13.75 13.41
N ALA A 174 -11.34 -14.82 12.73
CA ALA A 174 -12.23 -15.90 12.36
C ALA A 174 -12.76 -16.62 13.63
N PRO A 175 -14.08 -16.88 13.72
CA PRO A 175 -14.61 -17.64 14.85
C PRO A 175 -14.00 -19.05 14.87
N PRO A 176 -13.78 -19.65 16.05
CA PRO A 176 -13.25 -21.01 16.14
C PRO A 176 -14.15 -21.95 15.34
N SER A 177 -13.52 -22.78 14.51
CA SER A 177 -14.26 -23.71 13.67
C SER A 177 -15.02 -24.71 14.55
N ARG A 178 -16.26 -25.04 14.16
CA ARG A 178 -17.21 -25.85 14.93
C ARG A 178 -16.76 -27.31 15.18
N THR A 179 -15.56 -27.67 14.75
CA THR A 179 -14.96 -29.01 14.86
C THR A 179 -14.22 -29.23 16.18
N ASP A 180 -13.91 -28.18 16.94
CA ASP A 180 -13.24 -28.31 18.25
C ASP A 180 -14.20 -28.56 19.42
N VAL A 181 -15.53 -28.53 19.20
CA VAL A 181 -16.54 -28.74 20.25
C VAL A 181 -16.92 -30.21 20.42
N VAL A 182 -16.45 -31.12 19.55
CA VAL A 182 -16.78 -32.55 19.62
C VAL A 182 -15.58 -33.37 20.10
N LYS A 183 -15.02 -33.01 21.26
CA LYS A 183 -14.07 -33.87 22.00
C LYS A 183 -14.34 -34.02 23.49
N GLU A 184 -15.54 -33.65 23.95
CA GLU A 184 -16.02 -34.03 25.27
C GLU A 184 -17.50 -34.40 25.21
N PHE A 185 -17.81 -35.64 24.85
CA PHE A 185 -18.95 -36.42 25.36
C PHE A 185 -18.66 -37.91 25.20
#